data_AF-A0A0F9FSY0-F1
#
_entry.id   AF-A0A0F9FSY0-F1
#
_cell.length_a   1.000
_cell.length_b   1.000
_cell.length_c   1.000
_cell.angle_alpha   90.00
_cell.angle_beta   90.00
_cell.angle_gamma   90.00
#
_symmetry.space_group_name_H-M   'P 1'
#
loop_
_entity.id
_entity.type
_entity.pdbx_description
1 polymer ?
#
loop_
_entity_poly.entity_id
_entity_poly.type
_entity_poly.pdbx_seq_one_letter_code
_entity_poly.pdbx_strand_id
1 'polypeptide(L)'
;MSETKFTETRRFQILGAIRSDVSYADAAREAGVSPSTLRAWLRRGRRDSDGPYAEFAAAVEREKQAAAEEPLSEAELVRILERQARHGSI
;
A
#
# COMPACT_ATOMS: atom_id res chain seq x y z
N MET A 1 -9.60 -24.47 -2.50
CA MET A 1 -9.27 -23.41 -3.47
C MET A 1 -9.58 -22.08 -2.82
N SER A 2 -8.56 -21.28 -2.53
CA SER A 2 -8.68 -20.06 -1.71
C SER A 2 -9.48 -18.99 -2.43
N GLU A 3 -10.59 -18.56 -1.84
CA GLU A 3 -11.35 -17.40 -2.29
C GLU A 3 -10.54 -16.12 -2.02
N THR A 4 -9.62 -15.76 -2.91
CA THR A 4 -9.11 -14.39 -3.06
C THR A 4 -10.19 -13.51 -3.73
N LYS A 5 -11.39 -13.51 -3.14
CA LYS A 5 -12.49 -12.64 -3.55
C LYS A 5 -12.17 -11.20 -3.19
N PHE A 6 -12.49 -10.31 -4.11
CA PHE A 6 -12.44 -8.87 -3.91
C PHE A 6 -13.63 -8.47 -3.02
N THR A 7 -13.43 -8.58 -1.70
CA THR A 7 -14.45 -8.28 -0.70
C THR A 7 -14.20 -6.94 -0.05
N GLU A 8 -15.27 -6.35 0.47
CA GLU A 8 -15.19 -5.08 1.19
C GLU A 8 -14.25 -5.13 2.39
N THR A 9 -14.33 -6.18 3.22
CA THR A 9 -13.42 -6.40 4.36
C THR A 9 -11.95 -6.32 3.97
N ARG A 10 -11.56 -6.98 2.86
CA ARG A 10 -10.17 -6.97 2.39
C ARG A 10 -9.74 -5.62 1.85
N ARG A 11 -10.65 -4.90 1.16
CA ARG A 11 -10.38 -3.53 0.72
C ARG A 11 -10.06 -2.63 1.92
N PHE A 12 -10.88 -2.70 2.98
CA PHE A 12 -10.66 -1.94 4.21
C PHE A 12 -9.36 -2.30 4.91
N GLN A 13 -9.04 -3.60 5.05
CA GLN A 13 -7.78 -4.04 5.66
C GLN A 13 -6.57 -3.53 4.88
N ILE A 14 -6.59 -3.62 3.55
CA ILE A 14 -5.48 -3.18 2.71
C ILE A 14 -5.32 -1.65 2.78
N LEU A 15 -6.40 -0.88 2.75
CA LEU A 15 -6.35 0.58 2.90
C LEU A 15 -5.80 1.00 4.27
N GLY A 16 -6.24 0.35 5.35
CA GLY A 16 -5.74 0.61 6.70
C GLY A 16 -4.25 0.31 6.84
N ALA A 17 -3.78 -0.79 6.24
CA ALA A 17 -2.37 -1.14 6.23
C ALA A 17 -1.54 -0.12 5.45
N ILE A 18 -1.99 0.30 4.26
CA ILE A 18 -1.29 1.31 3.43
C ILE A 18 -1.16 2.65 4.15
N ARG A 19 -2.16 3.06 4.93
CA ARG A 19 -2.09 4.28 5.76
C ARG A 19 -0.98 4.21 6.82
N SER A 20 -0.57 3.01 7.24
CA SER A 20 0.53 2.81 8.18
C SER A 20 1.91 2.74 7.49
N ASP A 21 2.00 3.26 6.25
CA ASP A 21 3.18 3.28 5.38
C ASP A 21 3.85 1.91 5.15
N VAL A 22 3.07 0.83 5.21
CA VAL A 22 3.59 -0.51 4.89
C VAL A 22 3.59 -0.77 3.39
N SER A 23 4.50 -1.64 2.93
CA SER A 23 4.59 -1.98 1.51
C SER A 23 3.30 -2.66 1.02
N TYR A 24 2.97 -2.51 -0.28
CA TYR A 24 1.83 -3.24 -0.87
C TYR A 24 1.91 -4.76 -0.70
N ALA A 25 3.13 -5.31 -0.65
CA ALA A 25 3.30 -6.74 -0.45
C ALA A 25 2.89 -7.16 0.98
N ASP A 26 3.19 -6.32 1.97
CA ASP A 26 2.87 -6.58 3.38
C ASP A 26 1.39 -6.31 3.66
N ALA A 27 0.86 -5.19 3.17
CA ALA A 27 -0.57 -4.89 3.22
C ALA A 27 -1.43 -6.02 2.61
N ALA A 28 -0.99 -6.60 1.48
CA ALA A 28 -1.66 -7.75 0.88
C ALA A 28 -1.63 -8.98 1.80
N ARG A 29 -0.45 -9.31 2.36
CA ARG A 29 -0.28 -10.46 3.25
C ARG A 29 -1.13 -10.34 4.52
N GLU A 30 -1.16 -9.17 5.14
CA GLU A 30 -1.98 -8.89 6.32
C GLU A 30 -3.47 -9.08 6.04
N ALA A 31 -3.94 -8.69 4.85
CA ALA A 31 -5.33 -8.89 4.41
C ALA A 31 -5.61 -10.33 3.91
N GLY A 32 -4.64 -11.25 3.99
CA GLY A 32 -4.78 -12.62 3.50
C GLY A 32 -4.91 -12.71 1.97
N VAL A 33 -4.35 -11.74 1.25
CA VAL A 33 -4.36 -11.65 -0.22
C VAL A 33 -2.93 -11.81 -0.75
N SER A 34 -2.77 -12.52 -1.87
CA SER A 34 -1.44 -12.58 -2.47
C SER A 34 -1.02 -11.21 -3.03
N PRO A 35 0.27 -10.81 -2.94
CA PRO A 35 0.73 -9.55 -3.52
C PRO A 35 0.46 -9.44 -5.03
N SER A 36 0.49 -10.56 -5.75
CA SER A 36 0.15 -10.61 -7.18
C SER A 36 -1.34 -10.34 -7.42
N THR A 37 -2.23 -10.84 -6.57
CA THR A 37 -3.67 -10.52 -6.61
C THR A 37 -3.92 -9.04 -6.37
N LEU A 38 -3.30 -8.43 -5.34
CA LEU A 38 -3.44 -6.99 -5.08
C LEU A 38 -2.96 -6.17 -6.29
N ARG A 39 -1.79 -6.50 -6.85
CA ARG A 39 -1.29 -5.84 -8.07
C ARG A 39 -2.25 -5.99 -9.25
N ALA A 40 -2.87 -7.16 -9.41
CA ALA A 40 -3.85 -7.38 -10.47
C ALA A 40 -5.11 -6.52 -10.28
N TRP A 41 -5.61 -6.39 -9.04
CA TRP A 41 -6.74 -5.51 -8.71
C TRP A 41 -6.43 -4.04 -8.98
N LEU A 42 -5.27 -3.55 -8.55
CA LEU A 42 -4.84 -2.17 -8.80
C LEU A 42 -4.64 -1.89 -10.28
N ARG A 43 -4.01 -2.83 -11.01
CA ARG A 43 -3.83 -2.71 -12.47
C ARG A 43 -5.16 -2.67 -13.21
N ARG A 44 -6.12 -3.49 -12.79
CA ARG A 44 -7.48 -3.49 -13.34
C ARG A 44 -8.18 -2.17 -13.03
N GLY A 45 -8.16 -1.73 -11.77
CA GLY A 45 -8.78 -0.47 -11.36
C GLY A 45 -8.20 0.76 -12.05
N ARG A 46 -6.92 0.77 -12.42
CA ARG A 46 -6.32 1.83 -13.23
C ARG A 46 -6.77 1.85 -14.69
N ARG A 47 -7.24 0.72 -15.20
CA ARG A 47 -7.72 0.58 -16.59
C ARG A 47 -9.21 0.86 -16.69
N ASP A 48 -9.96 0.43 -15.68
CA ASP A 48 -11.40 0.61 -15.62
C ASP A 48 -11.70 2.07 -15.23
N SER A 49 -12.61 2.74 -15.94
CA SER A 49 -13.02 4.12 -15.66
C SER A 49 -13.99 4.23 -14.48
N ASP A 50 -14.64 3.12 -14.12
CA ASP A 50 -15.64 3.03 -13.07
C ASP A 50 -15.65 1.64 -12.39
N GLY A 51 -16.48 1.51 -11.36
CA GLY A 51 -16.68 0.26 -10.64
C GLY A 51 -15.72 0.02 -9.48
N PRO A 52 -15.89 -1.11 -8.78
CA PRO A 52 -15.34 -1.27 -7.43
C PRO A 52 -13.82 -1.44 -7.42
N TYR A 53 -13.20 -1.85 -8.53
CA TYR A 53 -11.75 -1.89 -8.68
C TYR A 53 -11.16 -0.49 -8.93
N ALA A 54 -11.83 0.34 -9.73
CA ALA A 54 -11.42 1.72 -10.00
C ALA A 54 -11.49 2.56 -8.73
N GLU A 55 -12.60 2.47 -7.99
CA GLU A 55 -12.78 3.11 -6.68
C GLU A 55 -11.69 2.70 -5.68
N PHE A 56 -11.39 1.41 -5.62
CA PHE A 56 -10.35 0.89 -4.72
C PHE A 56 -8.94 1.38 -5.12
N ALA A 57 -8.61 1.37 -6.41
CA ALA A 57 -7.32 1.89 -6.89
C ALA A 57 -7.18 3.38 -6.57
N ALA A 58 -8.23 4.18 -6.82
CA ALA A 58 -8.24 5.60 -6.47
C ALA A 58 -8.12 5.85 -4.96
N ALA A 59 -8.74 5.01 -4.12
CA ALA A 59 -8.57 5.08 -2.67
C ALA A 59 -7.12 4.79 -2.25
N VAL A 60 -6.50 3.75 -2.81
CA VAL A 60 -5.10 3.40 -2.52
C VAL A 60 -4.14 4.53 -2.90
N GLU A 61 -4.31 5.13 -4.09
CA GLU A 61 -3.45 6.25 -4.52
C GLU A 61 -3.64 7.50 -3.63
N ARG A 62 -4.87 7.78 -3.16
CA ARG A 62 -5.12 8.88 -2.20
C ARG A 62 -4.40 8.66 -0.87
N GLU A 63 -4.48 7.46 -0.30
CA GLU A 63 -3.79 7.15 0.97
C GLU A 63 -2.27 7.23 0.80
N LYS A 64 -1.75 6.77 -0.34
CA LYS A 64 -0.33 6.91 -0.69
C LYS A 64 0.12 8.36 -0.81
N GLN A 65 -0.68 9.18 -1.47
CA GLN A 65 -0.39 10.61 -1.62
C GLN A 65 -0.44 11.31 -0.26
N ALA A 66 -1.42 10.99 0.58
CA ALA A 66 -1.52 11.52 1.94
C ALA A 66 -0.31 11.14 2.80
N ALA A 67 0.13 9.88 2.75
CA ALA A 67 1.32 9.42 3.47
C ALA A 67 2.62 10.09 2.96
N ALA A 68 2.68 10.42 1.66
CA ALA A 68 3.83 11.13 1.08
C ALA A 68 3.82 12.64 1.38
N GLU A 69 2.66 13.24 1.62
CA GLU A 69 2.49 14.66 1.94
C GLU A 69 2.63 14.97 3.44
N GLU A 70 2.59 13.96 4.32
CA GLU A 70 2.98 14.14 5.71
C GLU A 70 4.49 14.44 5.80
N PRO A 71 4.89 15.63 6.29
CA PRO A 71 6.30 15.94 6.43
C PRO A 71 6.92 14.94 7.42
N LEU A 72 7.93 14.20 6.95
CA LEU A 72 8.70 13.28 7.77
C LEU A 72 9.01 13.92 9.11
N SER A 73 8.63 13.25 10.18
CA SER A 73 9.00 13.71 11.51
C SER A 73 10.53 13.80 11.61
N GLU A 74 11.04 14.74 12.40
CA GLU A 74 12.49 14.88 12.63
C GLU A 74 13.12 13.55 13.08
N ALA A 75 12.37 12.76 13.85
CA ALA A 75 12.78 11.43 14.29
C ALA A 75 12.92 10.40 13.14
N GLU A 76 12.08 10.47 12.12
CA GLU A 76 12.18 9.61 10.94
C GLU A 76 13.32 10.03 10.00
N LEU A 77 13.55 11.34 9.85
CA LEU A 77 14.70 11.85 9.11
C LEU A 77 16.02 11.34 9.71
N VAL A 78 16.15 11.40 11.04
CA VAL A 78 17.32 10.88 11.75
C VAL A 78 17.48 9.37 11.50
N ARG A 79 16.41 8.58 11.59
CA ARG A 79 16.48 7.13 11.32
C ARG A 79 16.88 6.80 9.89
N ILE A 80 16.40 7.56 8.91
CA ILE A 80 16.77 7.38 7.50
C ILE A 80 18.25 7.68 7.30
N LEU A 81 18.75 8.78 7.86
CA LEU A 81 20.17 9.16 7.80
C LEU A 81 21.07 8.12 8.49
N GLU A 82 20.69 7.64 9.67
CA GLU A 82 21.42 6.60 10.40
C GLU A 82 21.49 5.27 9.63
N ARG A 83 20.40 4.92 8.91
CA ARG A 83 20.34 3.70 8.10
C ARG A 83 21.24 3.81 6.87
N GLN A 84 21.30 4.98 6.23
CA GLN A 84 22.18 5.20 5.09
C GLN A 84 23.66 5.32 5.50
N ALA A 85 23.95 5.95 6.64
CA ALA A 85 25.31 6.02 7.20
C ALA A 85 25.88 4.62 7.54
N ARG A 86 25.03 3.68 7.96
CA ARG A 86 25.43 2.27 8.22
C ARG A 86 25.68 1.44 6.96
N HIS A 87 25.09 1.83 5.82
CA HIS A 87 25.26 1.11 4.55
C HIS A 87 26.24 1.78 3.57
N GLY A 88 26.67 3.02 3.84
CA GLY A 88 27.63 3.79 3.05
C GLY A 88 29.10 3.56 3.41
N SER A 89 29.50 2.34 3.79
CA SER A 89 30.92 1.95 3.84
C SER A 89 31.23 1.02 2.67
N ILE A 90 31.65 1.62 1.54
CA ILE A 90 32.47 0.98 0.50
C ILE A 90 33.64 1.92 0.24
#